data_AF-A0A1V4SGB4-F1
#
_entry.id   AF-A0A1V4SGB4-F1
#
_cell.length_a   1.000
_cell.length_b   1.000
_cell.length_c   1.000
_cell.angle_alpha   90.00
_cell.angle_beta   90.00
_cell.angle_gamma   90.00
#
_symmetry.space_group_name_H-M   'P 1'
#
loop_
_entity.id
_entity.type
_entity.pdbx_description
1 polymer ?
#
loop_
_entity_poly.entity_id
_entity_poly.type
_entity_poly.pdbx_seq_one_letter_code
_entity_poly.pdbx_strand_id
1 'polypeptide(L)'
;MLVFEISAIIKINEDGITYLDNNGNEQFIDFHECRRNWAEHVNTSGQYITWDGEPIKNIAEADTTCVGKRDWFSAKPYYEFFTKPIVRFEIIPKRKLWEIFNRRWVHRYYPQFHAVQTKIDELGWTTFDMG
;
A
#
# COMPACT_ATOMS: atom_id res chain seq x y z
N MET A 1 1.31 -12.05 6.46
CA MET A 1 0.61 -10.89 5.86
C MET A 1 -0.86 -10.98 6.21
N LEU A 2 -1.46 -9.88 6.64
CA LEU A 2 -2.89 -9.72 6.88
C LEU A 2 -3.51 -9.01 5.68
N VAL A 3 -4.74 -9.36 5.30
CA VAL A 3 -5.39 -8.83 4.10
C VAL A 3 -6.81 -8.35 4.45
N PHE A 4 -7.13 -7.12 4.05
CA PHE A 4 -8.41 -6.46 4.27
C PHE A 4 -8.91 -5.84 2.95
N GLU A 5 -10.21 -5.54 2.87
CA GLU A 5 -10.70 -4.67 1.79
C GLU A 5 -10.22 -3.23 2.02
N ILE A 6 -9.91 -2.51 0.95
CA ILE A 6 -9.54 -1.08 1.03
C ILE A 6 -10.64 -0.21 1.67
N SER A 7 -11.89 -0.66 1.62
CA SER A 7 -13.04 -0.04 2.29
C SER A 7 -12.96 -0.09 3.82
N ALA A 8 -12.10 -0.94 4.39
CA ALA A 8 -11.88 -1.03 5.83
C ALA A 8 -11.07 0.17 6.38
N ILE A 9 -10.40 0.94 5.53
CA ILE A 9 -9.70 2.17 5.92
C ILE A 9 -10.74 3.22 6.33
N ILE A 10 -10.67 3.66 7.59
CA ILE A 10 -11.58 4.65 8.17
C ILE A 10 -10.97 6.05 8.06
N LYS A 11 -9.68 6.16 8.39
CA LYS A 11 -8.97 7.45 8.51
C LYS A 11 -7.51 7.29 8.15
N ILE A 12 -6.96 8.32 7.51
CA ILE A 12 -5.53 8.50 7.27
C ILE A 12 -5.15 9.85 7.86
N ASN A 13 -4.10 9.89 8.68
CA ASN A 13 -3.55 11.10 9.28
C ASN A 13 -2.02 11.07 9.25
N GLU A 14 -1.39 12.13 9.76
CA GLU A 14 0.06 12.33 9.77
C GLU A 14 0.85 11.15 10.36
N ASP A 15 0.26 10.43 11.32
CA ASP A 15 0.93 9.32 12.00
C ASP A 15 0.67 7.96 11.32
N GLY A 16 -0.41 7.81 10.53
CA GLY A 16 -0.81 6.48 10.10
C GLY A 16 -2.20 6.29 9.51
N ILE A 17 -2.67 5.05 9.59
CA ILE A 17 -3.98 4.59 9.08
C ILE A 17 -4.76 3.90 10.19
N THR A 18 -5.99 4.36 10.42
CA THR A 18 -6.98 3.64 11.23
C THR A 18 -7.88 2.81 10.31
N TYR A 19 -8.07 1.53 10.64
CA TYR A 19 -8.90 0.61 9.87
C TYR A 19 -9.70 -0.35 10.78
N LEU A 20 -10.74 -0.99 10.23
CA LEU A 20 -11.49 -2.03 10.93
C LEU A 20 -10.94 -3.42 10.63
N ASP A 21 -10.70 -4.22 11.68
CA ASP A 21 -10.41 -5.64 11.53
C ASP A 21 -11.68 -6.47 11.20
N ASN A 22 -11.50 -7.79 11.05
CA ASN A 22 -12.60 -8.70 10.72
C ASN A 22 -13.66 -8.84 11.85
N ASN A 23 -13.34 -8.40 13.06
CA ASN A 23 -14.24 -8.39 14.21
C ASN A 23 -14.91 -7.01 14.39
N GLY A 24 -14.60 -6.04 13.53
CA GLY A 24 -15.09 -4.67 13.64
C GLY A 24 -14.36 -3.82 14.69
N ASN A 25 -13.20 -4.26 15.16
CA ASN A 25 -12.37 -3.45 16.06
C ASN A 25 -11.48 -2.50 15.25
N GLU A 26 -11.31 -1.28 15.77
CA GLU A 26 -10.33 -0.34 15.21
C GLU A 26 -8.90 -0.84 15.47
N GLN A 27 -8.09 -0.76 14.43
CA GLN A 27 -6.67 -1.06 14.42
C GLN A 27 -5.92 0.13 13.82
N PHE A 28 -4.64 0.24 14.14
CA PHE A 28 -3.81 1.35 13.69
C PHE A 28 -2.51 0.85 13.04
N ILE A 29 -2.16 1.44 11.91
CA ILE A 29 -0.89 1.27 11.22
C ILE A 29 -0.07 2.53 11.45
N ASP A 30 1.09 2.39 12.06
CA ASP A 30 2.05 3.47 12.31
C ASP A 30 2.96 3.65 11.08
N PHE A 31 2.98 4.86 10.50
CA PHE A 31 3.81 5.18 9.34
C PHE A 31 5.30 5.26 9.65
N HIS A 32 5.71 5.64 10.86
CA HIS A 32 7.10 5.59 11.29
C HIS A 32 7.59 4.15 11.44
N GLU A 33 6.75 3.25 11.97
CA GLU A 33 7.07 1.81 11.97
C GLU A 33 7.24 1.29 10.54
N CYS A 34 6.29 1.62 9.67
CA CYS A 34 6.32 1.22 8.26
C CYS A 34 7.57 1.71 7.54
N ARG A 35 7.95 2.98 7.74
CA ARG A 35 9.15 3.60 7.16
C ARG A 35 10.42 2.87 7.57
N ARG A 36 10.56 2.56 8.87
CA ARG A 36 11.71 1.80 9.39
C ARG A 36 11.79 0.42 8.77
N ASN A 37 10.67 -0.28 8.74
CA ASN A 37 10.59 -1.63 8.19
C ASN A 37 10.80 -1.65 6.67
N TRP A 38 10.38 -0.60 5.95
CA TRP A 38 10.70 -0.41 4.53
C TRP A 38 12.21 -0.27 4.31
N ALA A 39 12.88 0.61 5.06
CA ALA A 39 14.33 0.78 4.95
C ALA A 39 15.08 -0.53 5.24
N GLU A 40 14.68 -1.27 6.27
CA GLU A 40 15.20 -2.61 6.58
C GLU A 40 14.96 -3.58 5.40
N HIS A 41 13.76 -3.59 4.82
CA HIS A 41 13.40 -4.47 3.71
C HIS A 41 14.22 -4.19 2.44
N VAL A 42 14.36 -2.93 2.04
CA VAL A 42 15.16 -2.56 0.86
C VAL A 42 16.60 -3.01 1.01
N ASN A 43 17.21 -2.75 2.18
CA ASN A 43 18.62 -3.06 2.44
C ASN A 43 18.91 -4.57 2.55
N THR A 44 17.92 -5.38 2.90
CA THR A 44 18.11 -6.83 3.13
C THR A 44 17.57 -7.71 2.01
N SER A 45 16.59 -7.24 1.22
CA SER A 45 15.93 -8.04 0.18
C SER A 45 16.81 -8.28 -1.06
N GLY A 46 17.67 -7.32 -1.42
CA GLY A 46 18.41 -7.36 -2.68
C GLY A 46 17.52 -7.33 -3.94
N GLN A 47 16.25 -6.97 -3.80
CA GLN A 47 15.25 -7.04 -4.89
C GLN A 47 15.11 -5.75 -5.69
N TYR A 48 15.67 -4.65 -5.18
CA TYR A 48 15.47 -3.32 -5.76
C TYR A 48 16.72 -2.87 -6.51
N ILE A 49 16.51 -2.49 -7.76
CA ILE A 49 17.54 -1.94 -8.66
C ILE A 49 17.17 -0.50 -9.02
N THR A 50 18.18 0.30 -9.33
CA THR A 50 18.03 1.61 -9.93
C THR A 50 17.61 1.46 -11.39
N TRP A 51 17.19 2.58 -11.99
CA TRP A 51 16.89 2.64 -13.43
C TRP A 51 18.06 2.23 -14.32
N ASP A 52 19.29 2.38 -13.83
CA ASP A 52 20.52 2.00 -14.52
C ASP A 52 20.84 0.50 -14.39
N GLY A 53 20.01 -0.27 -13.66
CA GLY A 53 20.19 -1.70 -13.43
C GLY A 53 21.11 -2.05 -12.26
N GLU A 54 21.62 -1.04 -11.54
CA GLU A 54 22.49 -1.23 -10.38
C GLU A 54 21.67 -1.52 -9.11
N PRO A 55 22.17 -2.31 -8.15
CA PRO A 55 21.50 -2.49 -6.87
C PRO A 55 21.27 -1.14 -6.17
N ILE A 56 20.09 -0.97 -5.55
CA ILE A 56 19.85 0.18 -4.69
C ILE A 56 20.88 0.16 -3.54
N LYS A 57 21.53 1.31 -3.32
CA LYS A 57 22.40 1.51 -2.15
C LYS A 57 21.55 1.46 -0.89
N ASN A 58 22.17 1.01 0.21
CA ASN A 58 21.49 1.00 1.50
C ASN A 58 20.91 2.39 1.83
N ILE A 59 19.63 2.43 2.15
CA ILE A 59 18.91 3.64 2.54
C ILE A 59 18.80 3.69 4.07
N ALA A 60 19.05 4.85 4.67
CA ALA A 60 18.74 5.06 6.07
C ALA A 60 17.24 5.35 6.25
N GLU A 61 16.69 5.07 7.43
CA GLU A 61 15.31 5.46 7.76
C GLU A 61 15.09 6.95 7.46
N ALA A 62 16.03 7.82 7.84
CA ALA A 62 15.98 9.27 7.62
C ALA A 62 15.87 9.70 6.15
N ASP A 63 16.30 8.87 5.20
CA ASP A 63 16.40 9.23 3.78
C ASP A 63 15.16 8.86 2.95
N THR A 64 14.15 8.24 3.56
CA THR A 64 12.94 7.79 2.87
C THR A 64 11.66 8.17 3.60
N THR A 65 10.61 8.49 2.87
CA THR A 65 9.24 8.66 3.39
C THR A 65 8.31 7.53 2.96
N CYS A 66 8.87 6.44 2.42
CA CYS A 66 8.09 5.34 1.89
C CYS A 66 7.58 4.47 3.04
N VAL A 67 6.26 4.29 3.10
CA VAL A 67 5.57 3.51 4.16
C VAL A 67 5.01 2.18 3.64
N GLY A 68 5.14 1.94 2.35
CA GLY A 68 4.39 0.88 1.70
C GLY A 68 4.73 0.70 0.24
N LYS A 69 4.08 -0.26 -0.40
CA LYS A 69 4.05 -0.38 -1.84
C LYS A 69 2.62 -0.53 -2.34
N ARG A 70 2.39 -0.19 -3.59
CA ARG A 70 1.09 -0.27 -4.25
C ARG A 70 1.21 -0.87 -5.63
N ASP A 71 0.12 -1.41 -6.13
CA ASP A 71 0.02 -1.94 -7.48
C ASP A 71 -1.43 -1.79 -7.94
N TRP A 72 -1.63 -0.87 -8.89
CA TRP A 72 -2.91 -0.60 -9.50
C TRP A 72 -3.25 -1.63 -10.59
N PHE A 73 -2.24 -2.15 -11.29
CA PHE A 73 -2.45 -3.07 -12.40
C PHE A 73 -2.63 -4.54 -11.98
N SER A 74 -2.45 -4.86 -10.70
CA SER A 74 -2.72 -6.18 -10.13
C SER A 74 -4.15 -6.64 -10.36
N ALA A 75 -4.36 -7.96 -10.41
CA ALA A 75 -5.69 -8.57 -10.55
C ALA A 75 -6.66 -8.11 -9.44
N LYS A 76 -6.11 -7.80 -8.27
CA LYS A 76 -6.74 -7.08 -7.17
C LYS A 76 -5.83 -5.91 -6.81
N PRO A 77 -6.14 -4.67 -7.24
CA PRO A 77 -5.33 -3.52 -6.92
C PRO A 77 -5.13 -3.39 -5.41
N TYR A 78 -3.93 -3.05 -4.94
CA TYR A 78 -3.63 -3.10 -3.51
C TYR A 78 -2.68 -2.01 -3.02
N TYR A 79 -2.71 -1.80 -1.70
CA TYR A 79 -1.66 -1.19 -0.90
C TYR A 79 -1.13 -2.23 0.09
N GLU A 80 0.17 -2.31 0.25
CA GLU A 80 0.85 -3.04 1.32
C GLU A 80 1.63 -2.06 2.19
N PHE A 81 1.38 -2.11 3.50
CA PHE A 81 2.10 -1.33 4.49
C PHE A 81 3.07 -2.24 5.25
N PHE A 82 4.28 -1.76 5.45
CA PHE A 82 5.38 -2.53 6.05
C PHE A 82 5.26 -2.61 7.57
N THR A 83 4.12 -3.06 8.09
CA THR A 83 3.94 -3.44 9.50
C THR A 83 4.53 -4.83 9.77
N LYS A 84 4.64 -5.23 11.05
CA LYS A 84 4.98 -6.61 11.44
C LYS A 84 3.80 -7.29 12.16
N PRO A 85 2.99 -8.13 11.49
CA PRO A 85 3.09 -8.60 10.08
C PRO A 85 2.60 -7.56 9.06
N ILE A 86 3.03 -7.67 7.79
CA ILE A 86 2.60 -6.78 6.69
C ILE A 86 1.08 -6.78 6.58
N VAL A 87 0.48 -5.59 6.51
CA VAL A 87 -0.96 -5.39 6.27
C VAL A 87 -1.18 -4.96 4.83
N ARG A 88 -2.09 -5.65 4.15
CA ARG A 88 -2.49 -5.38 2.77
C ARG A 88 -3.95 -4.96 2.70
N PHE A 89 -4.24 -3.89 1.97
CA PHE A 89 -5.58 -3.48 1.59
C PHE A 89 -5.80 -3.72 0.11
N GLU A 90 -6.77 -4.56 -0.24
CA GLU A 90 -7.12 -4.91 -1.62
C GLU A 90 -8.44 -4.28 -2.05
N ILE A 91 -8.53 -3.87 -3.31
CA ILE A 91 -9.81 -3.70 -3.99
C ILE A 91 -10.30 -5.09 -4.39
N ILE A 92 -11.36 -5.56 -3.71
CA ILE A 92 -12.07 -6.78 -4.08
C ILE A 92 -13.19 -6.39 -5.03
N PRO A 93 -13.07 -6.67 -6.33
CA PRO A 93 -14.07 -6.26 -7.29
C PRO A 93 -15.27 -7.20 -7.13
N LYS A 94 -16.45 -6.63 -6.87
CA LYS A 94 -17.71 -7.39 -6.88
C LYS A 94 -18.10 -7.69 -8.32
N ARG A 95 -17.35 -8.61 -8.96
CA ARG A 95 -17.58 -8.99 -10.36
C ARG A 95 -18.87 -9.78 -10.46
N LYS A 96 -19.73 -9.37 -11.39
CA LYS A 96 -20.77 -10.28 -11.90
C LYS A 96 -20.12 -11.19 -12.96
N LEU A 97 -20.63 -12.41 -13.14
CA LEU A 97 -20.06 -13.42 -14.05
C LEU A 97 -19.80 -12.88 -15.48
N TRP A 98 -20.60 -11.93 -15.95
CA TRP A 98 -20.45 -11.29 -17.27
C TRP A 98 -19.43 -10.15 -17.31
N GLU A 99 -19.02 -9.57 -16.18
CA GLU A 99 -18.01 -8.50 -16.11
C GLU A 99 -16.57 -9.05 -16.16
N ILE A 100 -16.40 -10.38 -16.10
CA ILE A 100 -15.09 -11.06 -16.14
C ILE A 100 -14.29 -10.69 -17.40
N PHE A 101 -14.97 -10.46 -18.52
CA PHE A 101 -14.35 -10.11 -19.80
C PHE A 101 -14.09 -8.60 -19.98
N ASN A 102 -14.57 -7.74 -19.08
CA ASN A 102 -14.49 -6.31 -19.24
C ASN A 102 -13.57 -5.65 -18.21
N ARG A 103 -12.30 -5.42 -18.58
CA ARG A 103 -11.30 -4.73 -17.73
C ARG A 103 -11.72 -3.31 -17.30
N ARG A 104 -12.77 -2.71 -17.88
CA ARG A 104 -13.26 -1.38 -17.46
C ARG A 104 -13.80 -1.34 -16.03
N TRP A 105 -14.08 -2.48 -15.40
CA TRP A 105 -14.50 -2.50 -13.98
C TRP A 105 -13.47 -1.83 -13.07
N VAL A 106 -12.18 -1.89 -13.43
CA VAL A 106 -11.07 -1.33 -12.66
C VAL A 106 -11.23 0.18 -12.50
N HIS A 107 -11.66 0.90 -13.54
CA HIS A 107 -11.92 2.34 -13.47
C HIS A 107 -12.99 2.74 -12.43
N ARG A 108 -13.93 1.85 -12.09
CA ARG A 108 -14.96 2.12 -11.07
C ARG A 108 -14.34 2.31 -9.68
N TYR A 109 -13.26 1.60 -9.39
CA TYR A 109 -12.60 1.62 -8.08
C TYR A 109 -11.38 2.55 -8.04
N TYR A 110 -10.99 3.11 -9.18
CA TYR A 110 -9.85 4.03 -9.26
C TYR A 110 -9.99 5.25 -8.35
N PRO A 111 -11.17 5.90 -8.23
CA PRO A 111 -11.31 7.03 -7.32
C PRO A 111 -11.01 6.67 -5.86
N GLN A 112 -11.41 5.48 -5.40
CA GLN A 112 -11.14 5.00 -4.04
C GLN A 112 -9.65 4.72 -3.85
N PHE A 113 -9.02 4.04 -4.81
CA PHE A 113 -7.59 3.76 -4.78
C PHE A 113 -6.76 5.04 -4.76
N HIS A 114 -7.10 5.98 -5.65
CA HIS A 114 -6.42 7.26 -5.79
C HIS A 114 -6.62 8.13 -4.55
N ALA A 115 -7.81 8.13 -3.93
CA ALA A 115 -8.06 8.90 -2.71
C ALA A 115 -7.11 8.50 -1.56
N VAL A 116 -6.81 7.20 -1.42
CA VAL A 116 -5.81 6.72 -0.45
C VAL A 116 -4.43 7.29 -0.77
N GLN A 117 -3.99 7.20 -2.04
CA GLN A 117 -2.70 7.75 -2.45
C GLN A 117 -2.60 9.25 -2.20
N THR A 118 -3.61 10.01 -2.63
CA THR A 118 -3.65 11.46 -2.46
C THR A 118 -3.52 11.84 -0.99
N LYS A 119 -4.18 11.11 -0.08
CA LYS A 119 -4.06 11.38 1.35
C LYS A 119 -2.67 11.08 1.90
N ILE A 120 -2.06 9.97 1.51
CA ILE A 120 -0.69 9.65 1.90
C ILE A 120 0.28 10.74 1.42
N ASP A 121 0.15 11.19 0.16
CA ASP A 121 1.00 12.22 -0.44
C ASP A 121 0.80 13.60 0.22
N GLU A 122 -0.45 13.99 0.49
CA GLU A 122 -0.79 15.25 1.18
C GLU A 122 -0.16 15.35 2.57
N LEU A 123 0.09 14.20 3.22
CA LEU A 123 0.71 14.08 4.54
C LEU A 123 2.24 13.95 4.49
N GLY A 124 2.84 14.00 3.29
CA GLY A 124 4.30 13.93 3.10
C GLY A 124 4.87 12.51 3.07
N TRP A 125 4.01 11.50 3.10
CA TRP A 125 4.39 10.09 2.99
C TRP A 125 4.34 9.62 1.54
N THR A 126 4.98 8.50 1.23
CA THR A 126 4.97 7.91 -0.11
C THR A 126 4.77 6.40 -0.06
N THR A 127 4.41 5.81 -1.21
CA THR A 127 4.43 4.36 -1.41
C THR A 127 5.18 4.02 -2.69
N PHE A 128 5.90 2.92 -2.68
CA PHE A 128 6.59 2.40 -3.86
C PHE A 128 5.60 1.86 -4.90
N ASP A 129 5.72 2.31 -6.15
CA ASP A 129 4.82 1.91 -7.22
C ASP A 129 5.35 0.67 -7.97
N MET A 130 4.57 -0.41 -7.97
CA MET A 130 4.92 -1.67 -8.64
C MET A 130 4.27 -1.81 -10.02
N GLY A 131 3.37 -0.89 -10.39
CA GLY A 131 2.50 -1.03 -11.55
C GLY A 131 1.31 -0.10 -11.44
#